data_AF-A0A4Q9QZ43-F1
#
_entry.id   AF-A0A4Q9QZ43-F1
#
_cell.length_a   1.000
_cell.length_b   1.000
_cell.length_c   1.000
_cell.angle_alpha   90.00
_cell.angle_beta   90.00
_cell.angle_gamma   90.00
#
_symmetry.space_group_name_H-M   'P 1'
#
loop_
_entity.id
_entity.type
_entity.pdbx_description
1 polymer ?
#
loop_
_entity_poly.entity_id
_entity_poly.type
_entity_poly.pdbx_seq_one_letter_code
_entity_poly.pdbx_strand_id
1 'polypeptide(L)'
;MPDTREKTRPLALARQQIARLNPCHEDNYYLANGLLAWSGAVEDSNRILQAALECRFWDEVPLFLHAINLVIFQHDRLGAAHRLEAAARRVQDNASALHKMAIVLRSESIGDTRLALDYLIGQRDSAREAGLRNMLEKRITRLHGLQTLRDAQSRYESRHGPLQRLQQLVEHGLLERLPHDPLHLGYQLSDDRIVLNTLELPPMEQRP
;
A
#
# COMPACT_ATOMS: atom_id res chain seq x y z
N MET A 1 14.86 5.68 -28.24
CA MET A 1 15.69 6.25 -27.14
C MET A 1 16.68 5.18 -26.73
N PRO A 2 17.99 5.47 -26.61
CA PRO A 2 18.95 4.53 -26.03
C PRO A 2 18.48 4.15 -24.61
N ASP A 3 18.60 2.87 -24.28
CA ASP A 3 18.10 2.28 -23.03
C ASP A 3 18.68 3.03 -21.83
N THR A 4 17.82 3.60 -21.00
CA THR A 4 18.18 4.32 -19.76
C THR A 4 19.04 3.46 -18.83
N ARG A 5 18.91 2.13 -18.91
CA ARG A 5 19.78 1.17 -18.20
C ARG A 5 21.22 1.20 -18.68
N GLU A 6 21.45 1.40 -19.98
CA GLU A 6 22.80 1.44 -20.55
C GLU A 6 23.58 2.66 -20.02
N LYS A 7 22.90 3.80 -19.85
CA LYS A 7 23.48 5.03 -19.29
C LYS A 7 23.80 4.94 -17.80
N THR A 8 23.00 4.20 -17.03
CA THR A 8 23.18 4.07 -15.57
C THR A 8 24.16 2.98 -15.16
N ARG A 9 24.55 2.09 -16.08
CA ARG A 9 25.42 0.95 -15.80
C ARG A 9 26.76 1.31 -15.13
N PRO A 10 27.54 2.32 -15.57
CA PRO A 10 28.80 2.66 -14.88
C PRO A 10 28.57 3.13 -13.44
N LEU A 11 27.50 3.91 -13.21
CA LEU A 11 27.11 4.38 -11.88
C LEU A 11 26.70 3.19 -10.99
N ALA A 12 25.88 2.27 -11.51
CA ALA A 12 25.46 1.08 -10.78
C ALA A 12 26.66 0.23 -10.33
N LEU A 13 27.63 0.01 -11.24
CA LEU A 13 28.86 -0.74 -10.92
C LEU A 13 29.67 -0.05 -9.83
N ALA A 14 29.89 1.26 -9.92
CA ALA A 14 30.63 2.01 -8.91
C ALA A 14 29.97 1.91 -7.53
N ARG A 15 28.65 2.10 -7.46
CA ARG A 15 27.88 2.03 -6.20
C ARG A 15 27.84 0.63 -5.61
N GLN A 16 27.83 -0.41 -6.45
CA GLN A 16 27.96 -1.80 -5.99
C GLN A 16 29.34 -2.09 -5.41
N GLN A 17 30.42 -1.52 -5.95
CA GLN A 17 31.74 -1.66 -5.31
C GLN A 17 31.77 -0.96 -3.94
N ILE A 18 31.16 0.22 -3.82
CA ILE A 18 31.03 0.89 -2.51
C ILE A 18 30.26 -0.01 -1.53
N ALA A 19 29.13 -0.59 -1.96
CA ALA A 19 28.35 -1.50 -1.11
C ALA A 19 29.12 -2.77 -0.70
N ARG A 20 30.01 -3.28 -1.55
CA ARG A 20 30.88 -4.42 -1.21
C ARG A 20 31.97 -4.05 -0.21
N LEU A 21 32.57 -2.87 -0.36
CA LEU A 21 33.67 -2.41 0.51
C LEU A 21 33.15 -1.91 1.86
N ASN A 22 32.02 -1.23 1.87
CA ASN A 22 31.37 -0.72 3.07
C ASN A 22 29.82 -0.82 2.91
N PRO A 23 29.23 -1.98 3.22
CA PRO A 23 27.78 -2.16 3.12
C PRO A 23 26.99 -1.26 4.08
N CYS A 24 27.62 -0.77 5.16
CA CYS A 24 27.03 0.16 6.12
C CYS A 24 27.08 1.63 5.67
N HIS A 25 27.66 1.94 4.50
CA HIS A 25 27.79 3.32 4.02
C HIS A 25 26.42 3.94 3.71
N GLU A 26 26.01 4.87 4.55
CA GLU A 26 24.67 5.47 4.55
C GLU A 26 24.30 6.14 3.23
N ASP A 27 25.09 7.10 2.78
CA ASP A 27 24.78 7.84 1.55
C ASP A 27 24.69 6.93 0.32
N ASN A 28 25.35 5.75 0.36
CA ASN A 28 25.41 4.89 -0.81
C ASN A 28 24.04 4.29 -1.11
N TYR A 29 23.27 3.87 -0.09
CA TYR A 29 21.93 3.33 -0.32
C TYR A 29 20.91 4.43 -0.63
N TYR A 30 21.07 5.64 -0.08
CA TYR A 30 20.24 6.79 -0.45
C TYR A 30 20.44 7.17 -1.92
N LEU A 31 21.71 7.32 -2.33
CA LEU A 31 22.06 7.65 -3.71
C LEU A 31 21.70 6.51 -4.67
N ALA A 32 21.84 5.25 -4.25
CA ALA A 32 21.39 4.12 -5.06
C ALA A 32 19.87 4.12 -5.25
N ASN A 33 19.08 4.44 -4.22
CA ASN A 33 17.63 4.58 -4.38
C ASN A 33 17.31 5.74 -5.34
N GLY A 34 17.77 6.96 -5.02
CA GLY A 34 17.42 8.16 -5.78
C GLY A 34 17.93 8.17 -7.22
N LEU A 35 19.15 7.68 -7.48
CA LEU A 35 19.77 7.75 -8.80
C LEU A 35 19.55 6.50 -9.65
N LEU A 36 19.55 5.30 -9.05
CA LEU A 36 19.43 4.06 -9.83
C LEU A 36 17.97 3.63 -10.00
N ALA A 37 17.17 3.57 -8.93
CA ALA A 37 15.80 3.08 -9.02
C ALA A 37 14.94 3.95 -9.93
N TRP A 38 14.96 5.27 -9.69
CA TRP A 38 14.19 6.24 -10.48
C TRP A 38 14.69 6.41 -11.92
N SER A 39 15.91 5.94 -12.23
CA SER A 39 16.46 5.94 -13.59
C SER A 39 16.31 4.57 -14.30
N GLY A 40 15.55 3.63 -13.72
CA GLY A 40 15.24 2.33 -14.34
C GLY A 40 16.18 1.17 -14.00
N ALA A 41 17.17 1.39 -13.13
CA ALA A 41 18.10 0.38 -12.61
C ALA A 41 17.68 -0.09 -11.19
N VAL A 42 16.42 -0.55 -11.08
CA VAL A 42 15.77 -0.88 -9.81
C VAL A 42 16.42 -2.09 -9.14
N GLU A 43 16.79 -3.11 -9.91
CA GLU A 43 17.43 -4.33 -9.40
C GLU A 43 18.81 -4.04 -8.82
N ASP A 44 19.58 -3.15 -9.45
CA ASP A 44 20.87 -2.69 -8.95
C ASP A 44 20.72 -1.91 -7.65
N SER A 45 19.72 -1.02 -7.59
CA SER A 45 19.36 -0.28 -6.39
C SER A 45 19.00 -1.22 -5.22
N ASN A 46 18.15 -2.22 -5.49
CA ASN A 46 17.71 -3.17 -4.48
C ASN A 46 18.84 -4.05 -3.96
N ARG A 47 19.83 -4.41 -4.79
CA ARG A 47 21.03 -5.14 -4.31
C ARG A 47 21.85 -4.30 -3.33
N ILE A 48 21.99 -3.00 -3.57
CA ILE A 48 22.70 -2.09 -2.67
C ILE A 48 21.92 -1.90 -1.37
N LEU A 49 20.59 -1.72 -1.46
CA LEU A 49 19.71 -1.67 -0.29
C LEU A 49 19.79 -2.96 0.53
N GLN A 50 19.83 -4.13 -0.11
CA GLN A 50 19.96 -5.41 0.58
C GLN A 50 21.29 -5.54 1.34
N ALA A 51 22.41 -5.09 0.76
CA ALA A 51 23.68 -5.03 1.49
C ALA A 51 23.61 -4.09 2.71
N ALA A 52 22.95 -2.94 2.56
CA ALA A 52 22.72 -2.02 3.68
C ALA A 52 21.81 -2.62 4.75
N LEU A 53 20.78 -3.38 4.36
CA LEU A 53 19.87 -4.07 5.28
C LEU A 53 20.57 -5.10 6.18
N GLU A 54 21.54 -5.81 5.61
CA GLU A 54 22.33 -6.82 6.30
C GLU A 54 23.33 -6.19 7.27
N CYS A 55 23.94 -5.06 6.90
CA CYS A 55 24.93 -4.39 7.74
C CYS A 55 24.29 -3.49 8.82
N ARG A 56 23.26 -2.71 8.44
CA ARG A 56 22.57 -1.73 9.30
C ARG A 56 21.30 -2.33 9.88
N PHE A 57 21.45 -3.35 10.71
CA PHE A 57 20.31 -4.06 11.31
C PHE A 57 19.43 -3.19 12.22
N TRP A 58 19.96 -2.05 12.70
CA TRP A 58 19.26 -1.08 13.52
C TRP A 58 18.48 -0.03 12.72
N ASP A 59 18.81 0.14 11.43
CA ASP A 59 18.31 1.24 10.60
C ASP A 59 17.05 0.82 9.84
N GLU A 60 15.98 1.59 9.98
CA GLU A 60 14.71 1.37 9.28
C GLU A 60 14.73 1.84 7.83
N VAL A 61 15.59 2.80 7.48
CA VAL A 61 15.50 3.52 6.21
C VAL A 61 15.75 2.61 5.02
N PRO A 62 16.76 1.71 5.01
CA PRO A 62 16.92 0.78 3.90
C PRO A 62 15.69 -0.12 3.71
N LEU A 63 14.98 -0.49 4.79
CA LEU A 63 13.74 -1.27 4.69
C LEU A 63 12.61 -0.44 4.08
N PHE A 64 12.48 0.81 4.51
CA PHE A 64 11.51 1.74 3.97
C PHE A 64 11.73 1.98 2.48
N LEU A 65 12.95 2.35 2.08
CA LEU A 65 13.31 2.59 0.67
C LEU A 65 13.14 1.34 -0.19
N HIS A 66 13.47 0.15 0.34
CA HIS A 66 13.21 -1.10 -0.35
C HIS A 66 11.69 -1.36 -0.52
N ALA A 67 10.88 -1.05 0.50
CA ALA A 67 9.42 -1.15 0.40
C ALA A 67 8.85 -0.22 -0.69
N ILE A 68 9.37 1.00 -0.80
CA ILE A 68 8.98 1.94 -1.86
C ILE A 68 9.30 1.37 -3.24
N ASN A 69 10.50 0.80 -3.42
CA ASN A 69 10.87 0.19 -4.70
C ASN A 69 9.94 -0.99 -5.06
N LEU A 70 9.56 -1.80 -4.08
CA LEU A 70 8.63 -2.92 -4.28
C LEU A 70 7.24 -2.44 -4.72
N VAL A 71 6.68 -1.39 -4.10
CA VAL A 71 5.36 -0.87 -4.48
C VAL A 71 5.38 -0.20 -5.85
N ILE A 72 6.32 0.73 -6.06
CA ILE A 72 6.30 1.63 -7.22
C ILE A 72 6.74 0.91 -8.49
N PHE A 73 7.83 0.13 -8.42
CA PHE A 73 8.46 -0.42 -9.62
C PHE A 73 8.18 -1.90 -9.85
N GLN A 74 7.92 -2.66 -8.79
CA GLN A 74 7.72 -4.12 -8.89
C GLN A 74 6.27 -4.55 -8.65
N HIS A 75 5.40 -3.61 -8.25
CA HIS A 75 4.01 -3.85 -7.88
C HIS A 75 3.81 -4.95 -6.80
N ASP A 76 4.85 -5.23 -6.01
CA ASP A 76 4.84 -6.21 -4.93
C ASP A 76 4.38 -5.56 -3.62
N ARG A 77 3.07 -5.38 -3.50
CA ARG A 77 2.43 -4.81 -2.31
C ARG A 77 2.64 -5.67 -1.06
N LEU A 78 2.62 -7.00 -1.20
CA LEU A 78 2.81 -7.90 -0.07
C LEU A 78 4.26 -7.85 0.43
N GLY A 79 5.26 -7.95 -0.45
CA GLY A 79 6.65 -7.81 -0.07
C GLY A 79 6.92 -6.44 0.57
N ALA A 80 6.37 -5.37 0.01
CA ALA A 80 6.48 -4.04 0.60
C ALA A 80 5.88 -3.95 2.01
N ALA A 81 4.70 -4.55 2.24
CA ALA A 81 4.11 -4.61 3.57
C ALA A 81 5.05 -5.29 4.57
N HIS A 82 5.65 -6.44 4.22
CA HIS A 82 6.61 -7.13 5.08
C HIS A 82 7.84 -6.26 5.41
N ARG A 83 8.35 -5.50 4.43
CA ARG A 83 9.48 -4.59 4.64
C ARG A 83 9.12 -3.44 5.58
N LEU A 84 7.94 -2.85 5.43
CA LEU A 84 7.45 -1.78 6.31
C LEU A 84 7.21 -2.26 7.74
N GLU A 85 6.72 -3.48 7.93
CA GLU A 85 6.61 -4.06 9.28
C GLU A 85 7.97 -4.29 9.93
N ALA A 86 8.94 -4.76 9.14
CA ALA A 86 10.30 -4.89 9.62
C ALA A 86 10.90 -3.52 9.97
N ALA A 87 10.59 -2.48 9.19
CA ALA A 87 11.04 -1.11 9.44
C ALA A 87 10.43 -0.59 10.74
N ALA A 88 9.13 -0.80 10.95
CA ALA A 88 8.41 -0.38 12.16
C ALA A 88 9.00 -0.97 13.45
N ARG A 89 9.58 -2.18 13.38
CA ARG A 89 10.27 -2.79 14.53
C ARG A 89 11.61 -2.13 14.90
N ARG A 90 12.16 -1.31 14.00
CA ARG A 90 13.46 -0.64 14.18
C ARG A 90 13.33 0.81 14.65
N VAL A 91 12.16 1.44 14.48
CA VAL A 91 11.94 2.83 14.88
C VAL A 91 11.40 2.92 16.30
N GLN A 92 11.94 3.86 17.08
CA GLN A 92 11.41 4.17 18.41
C GLN A 92 10.17 5.08 18.32
N ASP A 93 10.20 6.04 17.40
CA ASP A 93 9.12 6.99 17.15
C ASP A 93 8.41 6.67 15.82
N ASN A 94 7.12 7.00 15.70
CA ASN A 94 6.39 6.91 14.44
C ASN A 94 6.26 5.48 13.82
N ALA A 95 6.51 4.42 14.59
CA ALA A 95 6.28 3.03 14.16
C ALA A 95 4.84 2.82 13.66
N SER A 96 3.86 3.52 14.25
CA SER A 96 2.47 3.44 13.78
C SER A 96 2.26 3.97 12.37
N ALA A 97 3.03 4.94 11.86
CA ALA A 97 2.89 5.33 10.45
C ALA A 97 3.30 4.18 9.51
N LEU A 98 4.41 3.51 9.80
CA LEU A 98 4.88 2.36 9.03
C LEU A 98 3.90 1.19 9.11
N HIS A 99 3.35 0.91 10.30
CA HIS A 99 2.29 -0.10 10.46
C HIS A 99 1.03 0.26 9.67
N LYS A 100 0.59 1.52 9.70
CA LYS A 100 -0.56 1.97 8.90
C LYS A 100 -0.33 1.69 7.41
N MET A 101 0.84 2.03 6.88
CA MET A 101 1.19 1.75 5.47
C MET A 101 1.22 0.25 5.16
N ALA A 102 1.85 -0.57 6.00
CA ALA A 102 1.91 -2.02 5.81
C ALA A 102 0.51 -2.66 5.79
N ILE A 103 -0.36 -2.24 6.71
CA ILE A 103 -1.73 -2.73 6.80
C ILE A 103 -2.54 -2.34 5.56
N VAL A 104 -2.35 -1.13 5.03
CA VAL A 104 -2.98 -0.68 3.79
C VAL A 104 -2.62 -1.58 2.62
N LEU A 105 -1.32 -1.76 2.38
CA LEU A 105 -0.83 -2.57 1.28
C LEU A 105 -1.28 -4.04 1.38
N ARG A 106 -1.22 -4.62 2.58
CA ARG A 106 -1.62 -6.02 2.78
C ARG A 106 -3.12 -6.22 2.62
N SER A 107 -3.96 -5.33 3.16
CA SER A 107 -5.42 -5.46 3.00
C SER A 107 -5.86 -5.30 1.55
N GLU A 108 -5.20 -4.44 0.77
CA GLU A 108 -5.52 -4.23 -0.66
C GLU A 108 -5.06 -5.42 -1.53
N SER A 109 -4.09 -6.18 -1.05
CA SER A 109 -3.64 -7.41 -1.69
C SER A 109 -4.59 -8.59 -1.44
N ILE A 110 -5.50 -8.49 -0.46
CA ILE A 110 -6.53 -9.49 -0.19
C ILE A 110 -7.71 -9.22 -1.12
N GLY A 111 -7.94 -10.09 -2.11
CA GLY A 111 -9.01 -9.94 -3.08
C GLY A 111 -10.42 -10.15 -2.52
N ASP A 112 -10.54 -10.79 -1.35
CA ASP A 112 -11.81 -11.05 -0.67
C ASP A 112 -12.08 -10.02 0.45
N THR A 113 -13.21 -9.31 0.35
CA THR A 113 -13.57 -8.25 1.31
C THR A 113 -13.78 -8.76 2.73
N ARG A 114 -14.29 -9.99 2.91
CA ARG A 114 -14.50 -10.58 4.24
C ARG A 114 -13.17 -10.95 4.87
N LEU A 115 -12.29 -11.60 4.13
CA LEU A 115 -10.94 -11.92 4.61
C LEU A 115 -10.14 -10.65 4.96
N ALA A 116 -10.28 -9.59 4.16
CA ALA A 116 -9.65 -8.31 4.44
C ALA A 116 -10.22 -7.66 5.71
N LEU A 117 -11.54 -7.75 5.93
CA LEU A 117 -12.20 -7.27 7.14
C LEU A 117 -11.73 -8.01 8.39
N ASP A 118 -11.71 -9.35 8.35
CA ASP A 118 -11.26 -10.20 9.46
C ASP A 118 -9.79 -9.90 9.82
N TYR A 119 -8.94 -9.74 8.80
CA TYR A 119 -7.56 -9.32 9.00
C TYR A 119 -7.47 -7.96 9.70
N LEU A 120 -8.23 -6.95 9.26
CA LEU A 120 -8.21 -5.62 9.87
C LEU A 120 -8.73 -5.62 11.32
N ILE A 121 -9.75 -6.44 11.62
CA ILE A 121 -10.25 -6.65 12.98
C ILE A 121 -9.15 -7.22 13.87
N GLY A 122 -8.46 -8.28 13.44
CA GLY A 122 -7.33 -8.84 14.18
C GLY A 122 -6.21 -7.83 14.41
N GLN A 123 -5.89 -7.01 13.40
CA GLN A 123 -4.90 -5.93 13.56
C GLN A 123 -5.33 -4.89 14.60
N ARG A 124 -6.59 -4.45 14.56
CA ARG A 124 -7.14 -3.49 15.55
C ARG A 124 -7.04 -4.06 16.96
N ASP A 125 -7.41 -5.31 17.15
CA ASP A 125 -7.46 -5.94 18.48
C ASP A 125 -6.06 -6.15 19.06
N SER A 126 -5.05 -6.33 18.19
CA SER A 126 -3.65 -6.41 18.60
C SER A 126 -2.95 -5.04 18.77
N ALA A 127 -3.56 -3.95 18.29
CA ALA A 127 -2.91 -2.65 18.23
C ALA A 127 -2.86 -1.97 19.60
N ARG A 128 -1.65 -1.66 20.07
CA ARG A 128 -1.43 -0.99 21.36
C ARG A 128 -1.76 0.50 21.29
N GLU A 129 -1.30 1.16 20.25
CA GLU A 129 -1.49 2.61 20.06
C GLU A 129 -2.94 2.97 19.72
N ALA A 130 -3.50 3.93 20.46
CA ALA A 130 -4.88 4.40 20.26
C ALA A 130 -5.09 5.01 18.87
N GLY A 131 -4.10 5.74 18.35
CA GLY A 131 -4.16 6.34 17.01
C GLY A 131 -4.21 5.29 15.89
N LEU A 132 -3.51 4.16 16.05
CA LEU A 132 -3.58 3.04 15.12
C LEU A 132 -4.96 2.37 15.20
N ARG A 133 -5.46 2.09 16.41
CA ARG A 133 -6.81 1.51 16.62
C ARG A 133 -7.90 2.34 15.96
N ASN A 134 -7.93 3.65 16.20
CA ASN A 134 -8.93 4.55 15.61
C ASN A 134 -8.87 4.57 14.07
N MET A 135 -7.66 4.59 13.48
CA MET A 135 -7.52 4.47 12.03
C MET A 135 -8.13 3.16 11.51
N LEU A 136 -7.81 2.04 12.18
CA LEU A 136 -8.30 0.71 11.79
C LEU A 136 -9.82 0.61 11.94
N GLU A 137 -10.40 1.16 13.00
CA GLU A 137 -11.86 1.20 13.20
C GLU A 137 -12.59 1.92 12.06
N LYS A 138 -12.06 3.08 11.61
CA LYS A 138 -12.63 3.79 10.46
C LYS A 138 -12.58 2.92 9.20
N ARG A 139 -11.48 2.21 8.98
CA ARG A 139 -11.31 1.35 7.79
C ARG A 139 -12.17 0.10 7.85
N ILE A 140 -12.27 -0.54 9.02
CA ILE A 140 -13.20 -1.65 9.31
C ILE A 140 -14.64 -1.21 9.01
N THR A 141 -15.05 -0.04 9.49
CA THR A 141 -16.38 0.52 9.24
C THR A 141 -16.66 0.68 7.75
N ARG A 142 -15.68 1.19 6.98
CA ARG A 142 -15.80 1.31 5.51
C ARG A 142 -15.92 -0.04 4.81
N LEU A 143 -15.06 -1.00 5.14
CA LEU A 143 -15.11 -2.33 4.52
C LEU A 143 -16.40 -3.07 4.87
N HIS A 144 -16.87 -2.95 6.10
CA HIS A 144 -18.17 -3.50 6.52
C HIS A 144 -19.32 -2.85 5.72
N GLY A 145 -19.30 -1.52 5.56
CA GLY A 145 -20.27 -0.82 4.71
C GLY A 145 -20.24 -1.29 3.26
N LEU A 146 -19.05 -1.50 2.68
CA LEU A 146 -18.88 -2.06 1.34
C LEU A 146 -19.47 -3.47 1.23
N GLN A 147 -19.23 -4.32 2.22
CA GLN A 147 -19.79 -5.67 2.27
C GLN A 147 -21.33 -5.63 2.30
N THR A 148 -21.92 -4.82 3.18
CA THR A 148 -23.38 -4.63 3.25
C THR A 148 -23.97 -4.18 1.91
N LEU A 149 -23.30 -3.25 1.24
CA LEU A 149 -23.71 -2.76 -0.08
C LEU A 149 -23.65 -3.84 -1.15
N ARG A 150 -22.59 -4.65 -1.18
CA ARG A 150 -22.43 -5.76 -2.15
C ARG A 150 -23.45 -6.88 -1.92
N ASP A 151 -23.73 -7.20 -0.67
CA ASP A 151 -24.76 -8.17 -0.32
C ASP A 151 -26.16 -7.66 -0.75
N ALA A 152 -26.43 -6.36 -0.60
CA ALA A 152 -27.67 -5.73 -1.07
C ALA A 152 -27.75 -5.66 -2.60
N GLN A 153 -26.64 -5.33 -3.28
CA GLN A 153 -26.54 -5.33 -4.75
C GLN A 153 -26.89 -6.71 -5.31
N SER A 154 -26.28 -7.77 -4.81
CA SER A 154 -26.57 -9.14 -5.26
C SER A 154 -28.06 -9.49 -5.13
N ARG A 155 -28.70 -9.10 -4.02
CA ARG A 155 -30.14 -9.31 -3.82
C ARG A 155 -30.99 -8.46 -4.77
N TYR A 156 -30.59 -7.22 -5.05
CA TYR A 156 -31.26 -6.36 -6.02
C TYR A 156 -31.23 -6.98 -7.42
N GLU A 157 -30.04 -7.34 -7.86
CA GLU A 157 -29.79 -7.82 -9.23
C GLU A 157 -30.48 -9.14 -9.51
N SER A 158 -30.61 -10.00 -8.50
CA SER A 158 -31.37 -11.26 -8.61
C SER A 158 -32.87 -11.07 -8.92
N ARG A 159 -33.44 -9.88 -8.66
CA ARG A 159 -34.89 -9.61 -8.82
C ARG A 159 -35.21 -8.51 -9.83
N HIS A 160 -34.33 -7.54 -10.01
CA HIS A 160 -34.63 -6.31 -10.73
C HIS A 160 -33.70 -6.06 -11.93
N GLY A 161 -32.68 -6.91 -12.13
CA GLY A 161 -31.63 -6.66 -13.13
C GLY A 161 -30.53 -5.72 -12.61
N PRO A 162 -29.62 -5.26 -13.48
CA PRO A 162 -28.39 -4.59 -13.08
C PRO A 162 -28.64 -3.30 -12.29
N LEU A 163 -27.92 -3.12 -11.18
CA LEU A 163 -27.98 -1.91 -10.38
C LEU A 163 -27.42 -0.72 -11.18
N GLN A 164 -28.14 0.41 -11.23
CA GLN A 164 -27.70 1.62 -11.95
C GLN A 164 -27.17 2.69 -10.99
N ARG A 165 -27.73 2.77 -9.78
CA ARG A 165 -27.33 3.73 -8.76
C ARG A 165 -27.58 3.19 -7.36
N LEU A 166 -26.72 3.56 -6.40
CA LEU A 166 -26.77 3.10 -5.02
C LEU A 166 -28.13 3.35 -4.34
N GLN A 167 -28.77 4.48 -4.60
CA GLN A 167 -30.07 4.83 -4.00
C GLN A 167 -31.20 3.84 -4.34
N GLN A 168 -31.10 3.07 -5.43
CA GLN A 168 -32.10 2.02 -5.73
C GLN A 168 -32.16 0.97 -4.62
N LEU A 169 -31.05 0.73 -3.92
CA LEU A 169 -31.03 -0.20 -2.78
C LEU A 169 -31.91 0.30 -1.62
N VAL A 170 -32.03 1.61 -1.45
CA VAL A 170 -32.90 2.20 -0.42
C VAL A 170 -34.34 2.28 -0.89
N GLU A 171 -34.57 2.74 -2.12
CA GLU A 171 -35.90 2.87 -2.72
C GLU A 171 -36.66 1.54 -2.80
N HIS A 172 -35.94 0.44 -3.05
CA HIS A 172 -36.51 -0.91 -3.08
C HIS A 172 -36.50 -1.61 -1.71
N GLY A 173 -36.19 -0.88 -0.63
CA GLY A 173 -36.25 -1.39 0.75
C GLY A 173 -35.20 -2.45 1.10
N LEU A 174 -34.13 -2.57 0.32
CA LEU A 174 -33.03 -3.49 0.63
C LEU A 174 -32.10 -2.94 1.72
N LEU A 175 -32.09 -1.62 1.88
CA LEU A 175 -31.39 -0.89 2.94
C LEU A 175 -32.31 0.22 3.46
N GLU A 176 -32.28 0.49 4.76
CA GLU A 176 -32.96 1.66 5.34
C GLU A 176 -32.29 2.97 4.89
N ARG A 177 -30.96 2.94 4.78
CA ARG A 177 -30.12 4.04 4.31
C ARG A 177 -28.77 3.50 3.85
N LEU A 178 -28.05 4.29 3.06
CA LEU A 178 -26.68 3.94 2.66
C LEU A 178 -25.74 3.96 3.89
N PRO A 179 -24.77 3.02 3.98
CA PRO A 179 -23.80 3.01 5.08
C PRO A 179 -22.99 4.30 5.16
N HIS A 180 -22.74 4.77 6.38
CA HIS A 180 -21.90 5.94 6.63
C HIS A 180 -20.42 5.61 6.39
N ASP A 181 -19.71 6.50 5.68
CA ASP A 181 -18.25 6.45 5.55
C ASP A 181 -17.59 7.45 6.52
N PRO A 182 -16.90 6.99 7.59
CA PRO A 182 -16.23 7.87 8.55
C PRO A 182 -15.00 8.62 7.99
N LEU A 183 -14.56 8.31 6.77
CA LEU A 183 -13.53 9.08 6.04
C LEU A 183 -14.14 10.02 5.00
N HIS A 184 -15.47 10.04 4.84
CA HIS A 184 -16.18 10.89 3.89
C HIS A 184 -15.73 10.76 2.42
N LEU A 185 -15.13 9.62 2.05
CA LEU A 185 -14.72 9.34 0.66
C LEU A 185 -15.89 8.77 -0.15
N GLY A 186 -16.73 7.96 0.49
CA GLY A 186 -17.92 7.36 -0.09
C GLY A 186 -17.69 6.02 -0.79
N TYR A 187 -18.74 5.59 -1.49
CA TYR A 187 -18.81 4.38 -2.29
C TYR A 187 -19.33 4.76 -3.67
N GLN A 188 -18.93 4.00 -4.69
CA GLN A 188 -19.42 4.20 -6.05
C GLN A 188 -19.68 2.87 -6.75
N LEU A 189 -20.49 2.91 -7.81
CA LEU A 189 -20.66 1.80 -8.73
C LEU A 189 -19.62 1.96 -9.85
N SER A 190 -18.74 0.98 -10.01
CA SER A 190 -17.73 0.92 -11.07
C SER A 190 -17.73 -0.48 -11.66
N ASP A 191 -17.81 -0.59 -12.97
CA ASP A 191 -17.82 -1.89 -13.70
C ASP A 191 -18.84 -2.88 -13.09
N ASP A 192 -20.08 -2.42 -12.95
CA ASP A 192 -21.20 -3.18 -12.36
C ASP A 192 -20.95 -3.70 -10.94
N ARG A 193 -19.98 -3.13 -10.21
CA ARG A 193 -19.67 -3.52 -8.83
C ARG A 193 -19.55 -2.30 -7.94
N ILE A 194 -20.09 -2.41 -6.74
CA ILE A 194 -19.86 -1.37 -5.74
C ILE A 194 -18.41 -1.49 -5.26
N VAL A 195 -17.70 -0.36 -5.25
CA VAL A 195 -16.31 -0.21 -4.82
C VAL A 195 -16.17 0.94 -3.82
N LEU A 196 -15.07 0.91 -3.05
CA LEU A 196 -14.71 2.03 -2.17
C LEU A 196 -14.09 3.15 -3.01
N ASN A 197 -14.46 4.39 -2.70
CA ASN A 197 -13.75 5.53 -3.25
C ASN A 197 -12.37 5.64 -2.61
N THR A 198 -11.36 5.90 -3.42
CA THR A 198 -9.98 6.15 -3.02
C THR A 198 -9.64 7.62 -3.21
N LEU A 199 -8.74 8.14 -2.38
CA LEU A 199 -8.04 9.40 -2.70
C LEU A 199 -7.09 9.07 -3.84
N GLU A 200 -7.52 9.29 -5.09
CA GLU A 200 -6.59 9.27 -6.21
C GLU A 200 -5.65 10.46 -6.07
N LEU A 201 -4.38 10.18 -5.78
CA LEU A 201 -3.33 11.15 -6.06
C LEU A 201 -3.24 11.25 -7.59
N PRO A 202 -3.29 12.46 -8.17
CA PRO A 202 -3.16 12.60 -9.62
C PRO A 202 -1.87 11.90 -10.07
N PRO A 203 -1.88 11.24 -11.25
CA PRO A 203 -0.65 10.72 -11.81
C PRO A 203 0.37 11.86 -11.82
N MET A 204 1.56 11.61 -11.29
CA MET A 204 2.66 12.56 -11.44
C MET A 204 2.94 12.66 -12.94
N GLU A 205 2.36 13.67 -13.59
CA GLU A 205 2.62 13.98 -14.99
C GLU A 205 4.13 14.01 -15.18
N GLN A 206 4.62 13.20 -16.12
CA GLN A 206 5.97 13.33 -16.65
C GLN A 206 6.04 14.72 -17.27
N ARG A 207 6.48 15.71 -16.50
CA ARG A 207 6.75 17.04 -17.04
C ARG A 207 7.81 16.88 -18.14
N PRO A 208 7.56 17.46 -19.33
CA PRO A 208 8.48 17.37 -20.46
C PRO A 208 9.84 18.01 -20.19
#